data_AF-J2TVA1-F1
#
_entry.id   AF-J2TVA1-F1
#
_cell.length_a   1.000
_cell.length_b   1.000
_cell.length_c   1.000
_cell.angle_alpha   90.00
_cell.angle_beta   90.00
_cell.angle_gamma   90.00
#
_symmetry.space_group_name_H-M   'P 1'
#
loop_
_entity.id
_entity.type
_entity.pdbx_description
1 polymer ?
#
loop_
_entity_poly.entity_id
_entity_poly.type
_entity_poly.pdbx_seq_one_letter_code
_entity_poly.pdbx_strand_id
1 'polypeptide(L)' 'MALLLLEALGALLLLVFIVWWTMFSGRKNGELKDPEQPAPDAQSRKK' A
#
# COMPACT_ATOMS: atom_id res chain seq x y z
N MET A 1 0.52 33.17 -22.61
CA MET A 1 -0.20 33.31 -21.33
C MET A 1 -1.09 32.12 -21.02
N ALA A 2 -1.99 31.68 -21.92
CA ALA A 2 -2.87 30.52 -21.68
C ALA A 2 -2.13 29.18 -21.48
N LEU A 3 -0.96 29.00 -22.11
CA LEU A 3 -0.12 27.80 -21.95
C LEU A 3 0.36 27.62 -20.50
N LEU A 4 0.68 28.71 -19.79
CA LEU A 4 1.11 28.66 -18.38
C LEU A 4 -0.03 28.22 -17.45
N LEU A 5 -1.26 28.66 -17.73
CA LEU A 5 -2.45 28.24 -17.00
C LEU A 5 -2.74 26.75 -17.21
N LEU A 6 -2.56 26.25 -18.44
CA LEU A 6 -2.73 24.83 -18.76
C LEU A 6 -1.67 23.97 -18.06
N GLU A 7 -0.41 24.40 -18.05
CA GLU A 7 0.67 23.71 -17.32
C GLU A 7 0.45 23.72 -15.81
N ALA A 8 -0.01 24.84 -15.23
CA ALA A 8 -0.31 24.91 -13.80
C ALA A 8 -1.45 23.96 -13.39
N LEU A 9 -2.50 23.85 -14.22
CA LEU A 9 -3.57 22.88 -14.05
C LEU A 9 -3.06 21.43 -14.16
N GLY A 10 -2.22 21.14 -15.17
CA GLY A 10 -1.59 19.83 -15.32
C GLY A 10 -0.68 19.46 -14.14
N ALA A 11 0.12 20.41 -13.67
CA ALA A 11 1.01 20.25 -12.52
C ALA A 11 0.23 20.02 -11.22
N LEU A 12 -0.88 20.73 -11.01
CA LEU A 12 -1.77 20.52 -9.86
C LEU A 12 -2.36 19.10 -9.86
N LEU A 13 -2.84 18.62 -11.01
CA LEU A 13 -3.37 17.26 -11.14
C LEU A 13 -2.27 16.20 -10.91
N LEU A 14 -1.08 16.41 -11.48
CA LEU A 14 0.09 15.54 -11.26
C LEU A 14 0.52 15.52 -9.79
N LEU A 15 0.49 16.66 -9.11
CA LEU A 15 0.87 16.77 -7.70
C LEU A 15 -0.11 15.99 -6.82
N VAL A 16 -1.41 16.16 -7.02
CA VAL A 16 -2.43 15.37 -6.30
C VAL A 16 -2.29 13.88 -6.62
N PHE A 17 -2.08 13.53 -7.87
CA PHE A 17 -1.87 12.15 -8.31
C PHE A 17 -0.66 11.52 -7.60
N ILE A 18 0.48 12.22 -7.55
CA ILE A 18 1.69 11.74 -6.88
C ILE A 18 1.46 11.63 -5.37
N VAL A 19 0.83 12.60 -4.72
CA VAL A 19 0.56 12.53 -3.27
C VAL A 19 -0.35 11.35 -2.95
N TRP A 20 -1.47 11.22 -3.66
CA TRP A 20 -2.37 10.08 -3.50
C TRP A 20 -1.67 8.75 -3.76
N TRP A 21 -0.88 8.69 -4.84
CA TRP A 21 -0.07 7.54 -5.18
C TRP A 21 0.97 7.22 -4.10
N THR A 22 1.68 8.19 -3.54
CA THR A 22 2.69 7.95 -2.50
C THR A 22 2.08 7.43 -1.20
N MET A 23 0.91 7.93 -0.82
CA MET A 23 0.19 7.40 0.35
C MET A 23 -0.40 6.01 0.08
N PHE A 24 -0.85 5.73 -1.15
CA PHE A 24 -1.49 4.47 -1.49
C PHE A 24 -0.49 3.35 -1.83
N SER A 25 0.60 3.68 -2.53
CA SER A 25 1.72 2.79 -2.90
C SER A 25 2.64 2.49 -1.71
N GLY A 26 2.69 3.40 -0.73
CA GLY A 26 3.36 3.19 0.56
C GLY A 26 2.69 2.15 1.45
N ARG A 27 1.45 1.73 1.13
CA ARG A 27 0.79 0.58 1.76
C ARG A 27 1.38 -0.72 1.21
N LYS A 28 2.68 -0.90 1.42
CA LYS A 28 3.34 -2.21 1.37
C LYS A 28 2.58 -3.09 2.32
N ASN A 29 1.93 -4.10 1.77
CA ASN A 29 1.48 -5.32 2.43
C ASN A 29 1.07 -5.08 3.89
N GLY A 30 -0.24 -5.02 4.11
CA GLY A 30 -0.79 -5.53 5.35
C GLY A 30 -0.40 -7.01 5.44
N GLU A 31 0.86 -7.29 5.76
CA GLU A 31 1.23 -8.47 6.47
C GLU A 31 0.46 -8.32 7.78
N LEU A 32 -0.73 -8.91 7.80
CA LEU A 32 -1.16 -9.53 9.03
C LEU A 32 0.03 -10.42 9.37
N LYS A 33 0.89 -9.95 10.29
CA LYS A 33 1.87 -10.78 10.97
C LYS A 33 1.12 -12.07 11.25
N ASP A 34 1.50 -13.14 10.55
CA ASP A 34 0.91 -14.46 10.76
C ASP A 34 0.89 -14.63 12.28
N PRO A 35 -0.28 -14.75 12.93
CA PRO A 35 -0.33 -14.90 14.36
C PRO A 35 0.35 -16.21 14.67
N GLU A 36 1.64 -16.09 15.00
CA GLU A 36 2.48 -17.02 15.72
C GLU A 36 2.02 -18.47 15.62
N GLN A 37 2.61 -19.21 14.67
CA GLN A 37 2.58 -20.67 14.68
C GLN A 37 2.78 -21.19 16.12
N PRO A 38 1.80 -21.88 16.74
CA PRO A 38 2.08 -22.76 17.84
C PRO A 38 2.16 -24.18 17.28
N ALA A 39 3.39 -24.63 17.13
CA ALA A 39 3.95 -25.98 17.29
C ALA A 39 3.27 -27.23 16.64
N PRO A 40 4.09 -28.18 16.13
CA PRO A 40 3.64 -29.44 15.55
C PRO A 40 3.50 -30.54 16.61
N ASP A 41 2.36 -30.63 17.31
CA ASP A 41 2.22 -31.67 18.35
C ASP A 41 0.78 -32.19 18.61
N ALA A 42 -0.14 -32.01 17.65
CA ALA A 42 -1.50 -32.54 17.76
C ALA A 42 -1.83 -33.79 16.90
N GLN A 43 -0.84 -34.47 16.29
CA GLN A 43 -1.10 -35.66 15.45
C GLN A 43 -0.49 -36.99 15.93
N SER A 44 0.23 -37.04 17.06
CA SER A 44 0.90 -38.28 17.51
C SER A 44 0.25 -39.01 18.70
N ARG A 45 -0.96 -38.65 19.16
CA ARG A 45 -1.55 -39.31 20.34
C ARG A 45 -3.04 -39.59 20.24
N LYS A 46 -3.47 -40.35 19.24
CA LYS A 46 -4.50 -41.39 19.43
C LYS A 46 -4.09 -42.62 18.63
N LYS A 47 -3.30 -43.47 19.29
CA LYS A 47 -3.28 -44.90 19.05
C LYS A 47 -4.66 -45.49 19.34
#